data_AF-A0A846D373-F1
#
_entry.id   AF-A0A846D373-F1
#
_cell.length_a   1.000
_cell.length_b   1.000
_cell.length_c   1.000
_cell.angle_alpha   90.00
_cell.angle_beta   90.00
_cell.angle_gamma   90.00
#
_symmetry.space_group_name_H-M   'P 1'
#
loop_
_entity.id
_entity.type
_entity.pdbx_description
1 polymer ?
#
loop_
_entity_poly.entity_id
_entity_poly.type
_entity_poly.pdbx_seq_one_letter_code
_entity_poly.pdbx_strand_id
1 'polypeptide(L)' 'MVQQITPTTDDIFYPESDGKPMADNTLQFELITTIKYGLEVHFKDDPNVFVAGDLLWYPIQGQ' A
#
# COMPACT_ATOMS: atom_id res chain seq x y z
N MET A 1 -18.21 -25.10 -29.32
CA MET A 1 -16.84 -24.54 -29.30
C MET A 1 -16.78 -23.59 -28.12
N VAL A 2 -15.92 -23.85 -27.13
CA VAL A 2 -15.77 -22.98 -25.96
C VAL A 2 -14.72 -21.93 -26.33
N GLN A 3 -15.12 -20.66 -26.41
CA GLN A 3 -14.16 -19.58 -26.61
C GLN A 3 -13.33 -19.42 -25.33
N GLN A 4 -12.03 -19.59 -25.48
CA GLN A 4 -11.07 -19.37 -24.41
C GLN A 4 -10.86 -17.86 -24.28
N ILE A 5 -11.44 -17.26 -23.24
CA ILE A 5 -11.19 -15.87 -22.86
C ILE A 5 -9.70 -15.73 -22.55
N THR A 6 -9.00 -14.95 -23.37
CA THR A 6 -7.61 -14.57 -23.11
C THR A 6 -7.68 -13.39 -22.15
N PRO A 7 -7.15 -13.47 -20.92
CA PRO A 7 -7.21 -12.35 -19.98
C PRO A 7 -6.52 -11.15 -20.62
N THR A 8 -7.26 -10.08 -20.81
CA THR A 8 -6.71 -8.77 -21.16
C THR A 8 -5.94 -8.23 -19.96
N THR A 9 -4.91 -7.42 -20.19
CA THR A 9 -4.13 -6.74 -19.13
C THR A 9 -4.97 -5.88 -18.16
N ASP A 10 -6.25 -5.68 -18.47
CA ASP A 10 -7.25 -4.99 -17.64
C ASP A 10 -7.87 -5.86 -16.53
N ASP A 11 -7.66 -7.18 -16.53
CA ASP A 11 -8.19 -8.11 -15.50
C ASP A 11 -7.22 -8.33 -14.31
N ILE A 12 -6.19 -7.50 -14.17
CA ILE A 12 -5.21 -7.65 -13.08
C ILE A 12 -5.82 -7.12 -11.78
N PHE A 13 -6.03 -8.02 -10.82
CA PHE A 13 -6.49 -7.70 -9.47
C PHE A 13 -5.31 -7.32 -8.58
N TYR A 14 -5.34 -6.09 -8.05
CA TYR A 14 -4.43 -5.64 -6.99
C TYR A 14 -5.17 -5.69 -5.65
N PRO A 15 -4.74 -6.53 -4.70
CA PRO A 15 -5.41 -6.60 -3.41
C PRO A 15 -5.20 -5.31 -2.60
N GLU A 16 -6.26 -4.84 -1.96
CA GLU A 16 -6.21 -3.71 -1.03
C GLU A 16 -5.76 -4.12 0.38
N SER A 17 -5.55 -5.42 0.63
CA SER A 17 -5.10 -5.97 1.91
C SER A 17 -4.31 -7.26 1.71
N ASP A 18 -3.30 -7.50 2.54
CA ASP A 18 -2.60 -8.78 2.61
C ASP A 18 -3.33 -9.81 3.51
N GLY A 19 -4.52 -9.44 4.00
CA GLY A 19 -5.34 -10.23 4.91
C GLY A 19 -4.81 -10.27 6.34
N LYS A 20 -3.70 -9.58 6.64
CA LYS A 20 -3.17 -9.46 8.00
C LYS A 20 -3.72 -8.20 8.66
N PRO A 21 -3.88 -8.24 9.98
CA PRO A 21 -4.23 -7.06 10.71
C PRO A 21 -3.12 -6.01 10.68
N MET A 22 -3.51 -4.75 10.52
CA MET A 22 -2.69 -3.61 10.89
C MET A 22 -3.34 -2.86 12.05
N ALA A 23 -2.54 -2.58 13.09
CA ALA A 23 -2.95 -1.78 14.23
C ALA A 23 -4.15 -2.37 15.01
N ASP A 24 -4.12 -3.68 15.27
CA ASP A 24 -5.13 -4.43 16.04
C ASP A 24 -5.29 -3.97 17.49
N ASN A 25 -4.38 -3.13 17.98
CA ASN A 25 -4.48 -2.49 19.28
C ASN A 25 -3.91 -1.08 19.25
N THR A 26 -4.30 -0.30 20.26
CA THR A 26 -3.92 1.11 20.42
C THR A 26 -2.41 1.30 20.45
N LEU A 27 -1.65 0.41 21.09
CA LEU A 27 -0.19 0.54 21.16
C LEU A 27 0.46 0.41 19.76
N GLN A 28 0.01 -0.55 18.95
CA GLN A 28 0.50 -0.69 17.58
C GLN A 28 0.14 0.53 16.73
N PHE A 29 -1.11 1.01 16.84
CA PHE A 29 -1.56 2.21 16.13
C PHE A 29 -0.71 3.43 16.49
N GLU A 30 -0.47 3.66 17.78
CA GLU A 30 0.34 4.78 18.28
C GLU A 30 1.77 4.72 17.76
N LEU A 31 2.40 3.53 17.78
CA LEU A 31 3.77 3.37 17.26
C LEU A 31 3.84 3.64 15.75
N ILE A 32 2.93 3.06 14.97
CA ILE A 32 2.88 3.24 13.51
C ILE A 32 2.70 4.72 13.16
N THR A 33 1.72 5.38 13.79
CA THR A 33 1.42 6.79 13.52
C THR A 33 2.55 7.72 13.98
N THR A 34 3.17 7.46 15.13
CA THR A 34 4.31 8.23 15.62
C THR A 34 5.46 8.23 14.62
N ILE A 35 5.81 7.06 14.09
CA ILE A 35 6.88 6.92 13.09
C ILE A 35 6.47 7.61 11.78
N LYS A 36 5.27 7.33 11.27
CA LYS A 36 4.77 7.88 10.00
C LYS A 36 4.74 9.42 10.03
N TYR A 37 4.12 10.01 11.04
CA TYR A 37 4.05 11.48 11.16
C TYR A 37 5.40 12.11 11.45
N GLY A 38 6.25 11.46 12.23
CA GLY A 38 7.63 11.91 12.44
C GLY A 38 8.42 12.01 11.13
N LEU A 39 8.29 11.00 10.26
CA LEU A 39 8.92 11.00 8.93
C LEU A 39 8.30 12.04 7.99
N GLU A 40 6.98 12.23 8.00
CA GLU A 40 6.34 13.31 7.23
C GLU A 40 6.86 14.69 7.63
N VAL A 41 7.00 14.96 8.93
CA VAL A 41 7.57 16.23 9.41
C VAL A 41 9.03 16.37 9.00
N HIS A 42 9.81 15.28 9.07
CA HIS A 42 11.21 15.29 8.72
C HIS A 42 11.42 15.60 7.22
N PHE A 43 10.61 15.02 6.34
CA PHE A 43 10.73 15.15 4.90
C PHE A 43 9.77 16.20 4.28
N LYS A 44 9.14 17.04 5.10
CA LYS A 44 8.10 17.99 4.67
C LYS A 44 8.52 18.93 3.52
N ASP A 45 9.83 19.20 3.38
CA ASP A 45 10.39 20.14 2.40
C ASP A 45 11.07 19.43 1.21
N ASP A 46 11.11 18.08 1.18
CA ASP A 46 11.65 17.32 0.06
C ASP A 46 10.53 16.83 -0.87
N PRO A 47 10.34 17.44 -2.06
CA PRO A 47 9.26 17.08 -2.97
C PRO A 47 9.41 15.68 -3.60
N ASN A 48 10.57 15.03 -3.43
CA ASN A 48 10.81 13.68 -3.96
C ASN A 48 10.45 12.57 -2.97
N VAL A 49 10.03 12.92 -1.75
CA VAL A 49 9.73 11.96 -0.69
C VAL A 49 8.23 11.87 -0.44
N PHE A 50 7.70 10.66 -0.46
CA PHE A 50 6.33 10.32 -0.06
C PHE A 50 6.37 9.34 1.11
N VAL A 51 5.63 9.63 2.17
CA VAL A 51 5.56 8.81 3.39
C VAL A 51 4.14 8.28 3.54
N ALA A 52 3.99 6.95 3.66
CA ALA A 52 2.72 6.30 3.86
C ALA A 52 2.81 5.24 4.98
N GLY A 53 1.67 4.87 5.56
CA GLY A 53 1.53 3.73 6.46
C GLY A 53 0.53 2.74 5.85
N ASP A 54 0.78 1.44 6.01
CA ASP A 54 0.00 0.35 5.40
C ASP A 54 -0.12 0.36 3.87
N LEU A 55 0.85 0.93 3.17
CA LEU A 55 0.74 1.06 1.72
C LEU A 55 1.13 -0.24 1.01
N LEU A 56 0.13 -0.87 0.37
CA LEU A 56 0.36 -1.85 -0.69
C LEU A 56 0.64 -1.11 -1.99
N TRP A 57 1.90 -1.10 -2.42
CA TRP A 57 2.34 -0.40 -3.62
C TRP A 57 2.72 -1.36 -4.74
N TYR A 58 2.06 -1.19 -5.90
CA TYR A 58 2.27 -1.96 -7.12
C TYR A 58 2.86 -1.05 -8.21
N PRO A 59 4.18 -0.75 -8.17
CA PRO A 59 4.81 0.20 -9.09
C PRO A 59 4.94 -0.36 -10.52
N ILE A 60 4.83 -1.67 -10.68
CA ILE A 60 4.91 -2.36 -11.96
C ILE A 60 3.59 -3.09 -12.16
N GLN A 61 2.95 -2.88 -13.31
CA GLN A 61 1.68 -3.51 -13.62
C GLN A 61 1.81 -5.04 -13.57
N GLY A 62 1.01 -5.68 -12.71
CA GLY A 62 0.95 -7.13 -12.54
C GLY A 62 2.03 -7.77 -11.66
N GLN A 63 2.79 -7.00 -10.86
CA GLN A 63 3.80 -7.50 -9.92
C GLN A 63 3.50 -7.13 -8.48
#